data_AF-A0A4V2B3B2-F1
#
_entry.id   AF-A0A4V2B3B2-F1
#
_cell.length_a   1.000
_cell.length_b   1.000
_cell.length_c   1.000
_cell.angle_alpha   90.00
_cell.angle_beta   90.00
_cell.angle_gamma   90.00
#
_symmetry.space_group_name_H-M   'P 1'
#
loop_
_entity.id
_entity.type
_entity.pdbx_description
1 polymer ?
#
loop_
_entity_poly.entity_id
_entity_poly.type
_entity_poly.pdbx_seq_one_letter_code
_entity_poly.pdbx_strand_id
1 'polypeptide(L)'
;MLQIGTTVKKLVIAVAAIAACSSTFYSSSAQAAVWVPQNSWTPMWEQQYQTWVRTEWNKDFFLNPGPYQGIIIDCADAVYSMRYIFAAANSLPFAINDPSGGRGTISQATTRFDKYGSEQARKTAFLKYLASALGTASLVADSYPLAVNRGAIHAGVFLRSDQESHHSWTVKDISRTGIPHLIYATRPSSAKMYSRKEFPSMEFLFKNNNAAVRNAGFRMFRTPEQLKLPDWQMPNYSLEQYQIPITTWKDTVNMKLRLAEETAEERIDRVLTDACSGTHERIGFVQEALDFQVKADAEGRYCLSALEYDDSSTPSRDARLRDSFVELDRAIAKARSQGVILNPSLQAKVDQYMQKENSGYLGAGAYCAIEYKRGAYLTLGQVSKLSVDKRLSGDPNETIDVRWGQAYGPTDRSARCP
;
A
#
# COMPACT_ATOMS: atom_id res chain seq x y z
N MET A 1 -46.54 -43.18 -99.03
CA MET A 1 -46.26 -41.73 -99.06
C MET A 1 -46.14 -41.26 -97.62
N LEU A 2 -45.08 -40.64 -97.11
CA LEU A 2 -43.86 -40.06 -97.68
C LEU A 2 -42.83 -39.93 -96.52
N GLN A 3 -41.55 -40.20 -96.81
CA GLN A 3 -40.27 -39.65 -96.26
C GLN A 3 -40.10 -39.46 -94.72
N ILE A 4 -39.20 -40.18 -94.06
CA ILE A 4 -37.71 -40.00 -93.97
C ILE A 4 -37.29 -38.58 -93.53
N GLY A 5 -36.68 -38.50 -92.34
CA GLY A 5 -36.00 -37.31 -91.82
C GLY A 5 -35.10 -37.64 -90.63
N THR A 6 -33.80 -37.56 -90.86
CA THR A 6 -32.63 -37.96 -90.06
C THR A 6 -32.31 -37.10 -88.82
N THR A 7 -31.82 -37.80 -87.78
CA THR A 7 -30.61 -37.52 -86.96
C THR A 7 -30.43 -36.15 -86.29
N VAL A 8 -30.24 -36.11 -84.96
CA VAL A 8 -29.05 -35.53 -84.27
C VAL A 8 -28.91 -36.11 -82.86
N LYS A 9 -27.75 -36.70 -82.58
CA LYS A 9 -27.23 -37.09 -81.26
C LYS A 9 -26.92 -35.86 -80.41
N LYS A 10 -27.33 -35.83 -79.14
CA LYS A 10 -26.60 -35.09 -78.09
C LYS A 10 -26.49 -35.96 -76.84
N LEU A 11 -25.28 -36.51 -76.69
CA LEU A 11 -24.77 -37.14 -75.48
C LEU A 11 -24.42 -36.02 -74.50
N VAL A 12 -25.15 -35.91 -73.39
CA VAL A 12 -24.80 -35.01 -72.29
C VAL A 12 -23.91 -35.80 -71.34
N ILE A 13 -22.61 -35.52 -71.38
CA ILE A 13 -21.64 -35.97 -70.38
C ILE A 13 -21.80 -35.03 -69.18
N ALA A 14 -22.37 -35.55 -68.09
CA ALA A 14 -22.36 -34.87 -66.79
C ALA A 14 -20.97 -35.03 -66.17
N VAL A 15 -20.14 -33.99 -66.29
CA VAL A 15 -18.89 -33.87 -65.54
C VAL A 15 -19.24 -33.47 -64.11
N ALA A 16 -19.14 -34.42 -63.18
CA ALA A 16 -19.17 -34.15 -61.74
C ALA A 16 -17.86 -33.43 -61.36
N ALA A 17 -17.90 -32.10 -61.30
CA ALA A 17 -16.86 -31.31 -60.68
C ALA A 17 -16.98 -31.42 -59.16
N ILE A 18 -16.18 -32.30 -58.55
CA ILE A 18 -15.94 -32.28 -57.11
C ILE A 18 -15.05 -31.06 -56.85
N ALA A 19 -15.69 -29.93 -56.55
CA ALA A 19 -15.02 -28.78 -55.96
C ALA A 19 -14.63 -29.18 -54.52
N ALA A 20 -13.41 -29.67 -54.35
CA ALA A 20 -12.77 -29.73 -53.05
C ALA A 20 -12.62 -28.29 -52.54
N CYS A 21 -13.63 -27.86 -51.77
CA CYS A 21 -13.58 -26.62 -51.02
C CYS A 21 -12.57 -26.83 -49.90
N SER A 22 -11.29 -26.58 -50.20
CA SER A 22 -10.21 -26.52 -49.23
C SER A 22 -10.49 -25.33 -48.31
N SER A 23 -11.29 -25.57 -47.28
CA SER A 23 -11.49 -24.69 -46.14
C SER A 23 -10.14 -24.56 -45.42
N THR A 24 -9.27 -23.67 -45.91
CA THR A 24 -8.19 -23.13 -45.09
C THR A 24 -8.85 -22.48 -43.89
N PHE A 25 -8.93 -23.23 -42.80
CA PHE A 25 -9.18 -22.71 -41.47
C PHE A 25 -7.99 -21.79 -41.16
N TYR A 26 -8.11 -20.53 -41.58
CA TYR A 26 -7.34 -19.45 -40.98
C TYR A 26 -7.76 -19.44 -39.52
N SER A 27 -6.96 -20.10 -38.67
CA SER A 27 -7.02 -19.94 -37.23
C SER A 27 -6.68 -18.48 -36.96
N SER A 28 -7.68 -17.61 -37.00
CA SER A 28 -7.59 -16.28 -36.43
C SER A 28 -7.20 -16.50 -34.96
N SER A 29 -5.95 -16.18 -34.63
CA SER A 29 -5.49 -16.12 -33.26
C SER A 29 -6.37 -15.10 -32.56
N ALA A 30 -7.39 -15.57 -31.85
CA ALA A 30 -8.29 -14.71 -31.10
C ALA A 30 -7.47 -14.06 -29.98
N GLN A 31 -7.02 -12.82 -30.20
CA GLN A 31 -6.22 -12.10 -29.22
C GLN A 31 -7.11 -11.73 -28.04
N ALA A 32 -6.89 -12.34 -26.87
CA ALA A 32 -7.69 -12.06 -25.69
C ALA A 32 -7.16 -10.84 -24.91
N ALA A 33 -8.08 -9.93 -24.57
CA ALA A 33 -7.84 -8.88 -23.57
C ALA A 33 -7.59 -9.48 -22.18
N VAL A 34 -7.10 -8.69 -21.22
CA VAL A 34 -6.95 -9.15 -19.83
C VAL A 34 -8.30 -9.59 -19.27
N TRP A 35 -9.32 -8.74 -19.41
CA TRP A 35 -10.75 -9.09 -19.29
C TRP A 35 -11.60 -8.14 -20.16
N VAL A 36 -12.84 -8.53 -20.42
CA VAL A 36 -13.81 -7.69 -21.15
C VAL A 36 -14.72 -7.00 -20.13
N PRO A 37 -14.78 -5.65 -20.11
CA PRO A 37 -15.70 -4.95 -19.22
C PRO A 37 -17.16 -5.29 -19.53
N GLN A 38 -17.94 -5.52 -18.48
CA GLN A 38 -19.40 -5.72 -18.54
C GLN A 38 -20.15 -4.61 -17.79
N ASN A 39 -19.43 -3.83 -16.98
CA ASN A 39 -19.94 -2.71 -16.20
C ASN A 39 -19.18 -1.43 -16.56
N SER A 40 -19.65 -0.29 -16.05
CA SER A 40 -18.99 1.02 -16.14
C SER A 40 -18.88 1.67 -14.78
N TRP A 41 -17.92 2.59 -14.61
CA TRP A 41 -17.82 3.35 -13.36
C TRP A 41 -18.98 4.32 -13.23
N THR A 42 -19.88 4.03 -12.29
CA THR A 42 -21.00 4.88 -11.88
C THR A 42 -20.84 5.30 -10.43
N PRO A 43 -21.57 6.32 -9.93
CA PRO A 43 -21.55 6.65 -8.51
C PRO A 43 -21.89 5.47 -7.59
N MET A 44 -22.76 4.55 -8.05
CA MET A 44 -23.08 3.32 -7.32
C MET A 44 -21.88 2.37 -7.24
N TRP A 45 -21.17 2.15 -8.35
CA TRP A 45 -19.94 1.33 -8.34
C TRP A 45 -18.84 1.96 -7.51
N GLU A 46 -18.76 3.29 -7.49
CA GLU A 46 -17.82 4.00 -6.63
C GLU A 46 -18.16 3.81 -5.15
N GLN A 47 -19.44 3.83 -4.78
CA GLN A 47 -19.87 3.52 -3.41
C GLN A 47 -19.60 2.05 -3.02
N GLN A 48 -19.77 1.11 -3.95
CA GLN A 48 -19.42 -0.29 -3.72
C GLN A 48 -17.92 -0.48 -3.54
N TYR A 49 -17.10 0.24 -4.32
CA TYR A 49 -15.65 0.27 -4.15
C TYR A 49 -15.27 0.78 -2.76
N GLN A 50 -15.86 1.89 -2.30
CA GLN A 50 -15.62 2.41 -0.95
C GLN A 50 -15.96 1.38 0.12
N THR A 51 -17.09 0.69 -0.02
CA THR A 51 -17.52 -0.37 0.90
C THR A 51 -16.51 -1.51 0.91
N TRP A 52 -16.10 -2.00 -0.26
CA TRP A 52 -15.12 -3.07 -0.41
C TRP A 52 -13.76 -2.70 0.17
N VAL A 53 -13.28 -1.47 -0.02
CA VAL A 53 -12.02 -1.03 0.62
C VAL A 53 -12.17 -1.05 2.15
N ARG A 54 -13.30 -0.57 2.67
CA ARG A 54 -13.55 -0.56 4.11
C ARG A 54 -13.57 -1.98 4.70
N THR A 55 -14.20 -2.95 4.02
CA THR A 55 -14.37 -4.31 4.57
C THR A 55 -13.23 -5.25 4.19
N GLU A 56 -12.85 -5.31 2.91
CA GLU A 56 -11.96 -6.33 2.36
C GLU A 56 -10.49 -5.90 2.30
N TRP A 57 -10.19 -4.63 1.97
CA TRP A 57 -8.80 -4.18 1.80
C TRP A 57 -8.10 -4.04 3.16
N ASN A 58 -7.26 -5.01 3.51
CA ASN A 58 -6.62 -5.12 4.83
C ASN A 58 -5.15 -5.54 4.71
N LYS A 59 -4.38 -5.43 5.79
CA LYS A 59 -2.93 -5.65 5.80
C LYS A 59 -2.49 -7.06 5.39
N ASP A 60 -3.39 -8.04 5.49
CA ASP A 60 -3.13 -9.45 5.20
C ASP A 60 -3.70 -9.87 3.83
N PHE A 61 -4.20 -8.92 3.02
CA PHE A 61 -4.90 -9.20 1.75
C PHE A 61 -4.11 -10.12 0.80
N PHE A 62 -2.80 -9.87 0.63
CA PHE A 62 -1.95 -10.69 -0.24
C PHE A 62 -1.32 -11.90 0.48
N LEU A 63 -1.49 -12.02 1.78
CA LEU A 63 -1.05 -13.18 2.56
C LEU A 63 -2.14 -14.26 2.63
N ASN A 64 -3.39 -13.83 2.66
CA ASN A 64 -4.55 -14.70 2.71
C ASN A 64 -4.69 -15.55 1.43
N PRO A 65 -5.21 -16.78 1.53
CA PRO A 65 -5.49 -17.62 0.37
C PRO A 65 -6.44 -16.92 -0.62
N GLY A 66 -6.08 -16.90 -1.89
CA GLY A 66 -6.87 -16.25 -2.92
C GLY A 66 -6.13 -16.06 -4.25
N PRO A 67 -6.80 -15.49 -5.27
CA PRO A 67 -6.24 -15.34 -6.62
C PRO A 67 -5.01 -14.41 -6.70
N TYR A 68 -4.80 -13.59 -5.67
CA TYR A 68 -3.71 -12.62 -5.58
C TYR A 68 -2.72 -12.96 -4.45
N GLN A 69 -2.81 -14.15 -3.85
CA GLN A 69 -1.90 -14.56 -2.80
C GLN A 69 -0.44 -14.50 -3.27
N GLY A 70 0.43 -13.93 -2.44
CA GLY A 70 1.87 -13.83 -2.69
C GLY A 70 2.27 -12.78 -3.72
N ILE A 71 1.37 -11.90 -4.15
CA ILE A 71 1.78 -10.76 -4.98
C ILE A 71 2.60 -9.79 -4.13
N ILE A 72 3.78 -9.50 -4.63
CA ILE A 72 4.76 -8.60 -4.05
C ILE A 72 4.44 -7.17 -4.52
N ILE A 73 4.26 -6.25 -3.58
CA ILE A 73 3.87 -4.86 -3.84
C ILE A 73 4.67 -3.88 -2.99
N ASP A 74 4.91 -2.69 -3.52
CA ASP A 74 5.37 -1.53 -2.78
C ASP A 74 4.22 -0.55 -2.42
N CYS A 75 4.58 0.60 -1.83
CA CYS A 75 3.60 1.60 -1.39
C CYS A 75 2.67 2.15 -2.48
N ALA A 76 3.13 2.30 -3.72
CA ALA A 76 2.33 2.77 -4.84
C ALA A 76 1.55 1.61 -5.46
N ASP A 77 2.18 0.44 -5.55
CA ASP A 77 1.56 -0.79 -6.03
C ASP A 77 0.34 -1.15 -5.20
N ALA A 78 0.38 -0.97 -3.87
CA ALA A 78 -0.76 -1.19 -3.00
C ALA A 78 -1.99 -0.35 -3.44
N VAL A 79 -1.75 0.92 -3.76
CA VAL A 79 -2.81 1.86 -4.15
C VAL A 79 -3.38 1.51 -5.53
N TYR A 80 -2.52 1.22 -6.51
CA TYR A 80 -2.98 0.76 -7.83
C TYR A 80 -3.67 -0.60 -7.77
N SER A 81 -3.11 -1.56 -7.02
CA SER A 81 -3.65 -2.91 -6.86
C SER A 81 -5.05 -2.89 -6.27
N MET A 82 -5.29 -2.04 -5.26
CA MET A 82 -6.61 -1.87 -4.67
C MET A 82 -7.67 -1.51 -5.73
N ARG A 83 -7.43 -0.48 -6.56
CA ARG A 83 -8.37 -0.04 -7.60
C ARG A 83 -8.51 -1.08 -8.71
N TYR A 84 -7.38 -1.66 -9.13
CA TYR A 84 -7.30 -2.69 -10.16
C TYR A 84 -8.10 -3.95 -9.78
N ILE A 85 -7.86 -4.48 -8.58
CA ILE A 85 -8.46 -5.73 -8.12
C ILE A 85 -9.97 -5.59 -8.03
N PHE A 86 -10.47 -4.47 -7.49
CA PHE A 86 -11.90 -4.21 -7.47
C PHE A 86 -12.48 -4.12 -8.88
N ALA A 87 -11.80 -3.43 -9.80
CA ALA A 87 -12.26 -3.31 -11.18
C ALA A 87 -12.33 -4.68 -11.88
N ALA A 88 -11.29 -5.50 -11.71
CA ALA A 88 -11.17 -6.82 -12.31
C ALA A 88 -12.17 -7.83 -11.72
N ALA A 89 -12.50 -7.72 -10.44
CA ALA A 89 -13.51 -8.57 -9.77
C ALA A 89 -14.94 -8.24 -10.20
N ASN A 90 -15.20 -6.99 -10.62
CA ASN A 90 -16.52 -6.50 -10.97
C ASN A 90 -16.68 -6.19 -12.48
N SER A 91 -15.75 -6.65 -13.32
CA SER A 91 -15.77 -6.43 -14.76
C SER A 91 -15.92 -4.95 -15.16
N LEU A 92 -15.28 -4.04 -14.42
CA LEU A 92 -15.22 -2.61 -14.70
C LEU A 92 -14.04 -2.29 -15.63
N PRO A 93 -14.07 -1.17 -16.38
CA PRO A 93 -12.93 -0.74 -17.16
C PRO A 93 -11.81 -0.22 -16.24
N PHE A 94 -10.56 -0.44 -16.62
CA PHE A 94 -9.38 -0.02 -15.87
C PHE A 94 -8.32 0.55 -16.81
N ALA A 95 -7.99 1.82 -16.63
CA ALA A 95 -6.92 2.46 -17.38
C ALA A 95 -6.17 3.42 -16.48
N ILE A 96 -4.89 3.57 -16.78
CA ILE A 96 -3.98 4.53 -16.16
C ILE A 96 -3.10 5.15 -17.25
N ASN A 97 -2.49 6.29 -16.99
CA ASN A 97 -1.53 6.89 -17.89
C ASN A 97 -0.27 6.01 -17.97
N ASP A 98 0.28 5.89 -19.17
CA ASP A 98 1.55 5.19 -19.37
C ASP A 98 2.71 6.07 -18.88
N PRO A 99 3.47 5.66 -17.84
CA PRO A 99 4.56 6.46 -17.30
C PRO A 99 5.80 6.46 -18.20
N SER A 100 5.85 5.66 -19.28
CA SER A 100 7.02 5.56 -20.17
C SER A 100 7.23 6.77 -21.10
N GLY A 101 6.48 7.87 -20.91
CA GLY A 101 6.59 9.10 -21.70
C GLY A 101 5.77 9.11 -22.99
N GLY A 102 5.06 8.04 -23.33
CA GLY A 102 4.07 8.03 -24.41
C GLY A 102 2.77 8.73 -23.99
N ARG A 103 2.03 9.32 -24.95
CA ARG A 103 0.67 9.88 -24.70
C ARG A 103 -0.42 8.79 -24.57
N GLY A 104 -0.03 7.59 -24.14
CA GLY A 104 -0.87 6.40 -24.10
C GLY A 104 -1.46 6.12 -22.72
N THR A 105 -2.30 5.09 -22.67
CA THR A 105 -2.78 4.51 -21.42
C THR A 105 -2.44 3.02 -21.38
N ILE A 106 -2.12 2.54 -20.18
CA ILE A 106 -2.07 1.11 -19.89
C ILE A 106 -3.48 0.72 -19.45
N SER A 107 -4.11 -0.26 -20.13
CA SER A 107 -5.49 -0.66 -19.83
C SER A 107 -5.72 -2.16 -19.92
N GLN A 108 -6.83 -2.61 -19.34
CA GLN A 108 -7.26 -4.02 -19.36
C GLN A 108 -7.52 -4.57 -20.78
N ALA A 109 -7.72 -3.69 -21.76
CA ALA A 109 -8.01 -4.08 -23.15
C ALA A 109 -6.76 -4.61 -23.89
N THR A 110 -5.56 -4.48 -23.30
CA THR A 110 -4.32 -4.95 -23.94
C THR A 110 -4.31 -6.48 -24.13
N THR A 111 -3.80 -6.92 -25.27
CA THR A 111 -3.65 -8.34 -25.63
C THR A 111 -2.27 -8.89 -25.27
N ARG A 112 -1.38 -8.07 -24.67
CA ARG A 112 -0.01 -8.45 -24.28
C ARG A 112 0.05 -9.69 -23.37
N PHE A 113 -1.02 -9.96 -22.65
CA PHE A 113 -1.10 -11.04 -21.67
C PHE A 113 -1.84 -12.28 -22.18
N ASP A 114 -2.25 -12.32 -23.45
CA ASP A 114 -2.99 -13.46 -24.02
C ASP A 114 -2.29 -14.82 -23.81
N LYS A 115 -0.95 -14.81 -23.89
CA LYS A 115 -0.08 -15.97 -23.65
C LYS A 115 -0.24 -16.64 -22.27
N TYR A 116 -0.85 -15.98 -21.28
CA TYR A 116 -1.01 -16.53 -19.93
C TYR A 116 -2.24 -17.47 -19.79
N GLY A 117 -3.01 -17.67 -20.86
CA GLY A 117 -4.10 -18.67 -20.86
C GLY A 117 -5.35 -18.16 -20.17
N SER A 118 -5.63 -18.59 -18.94
CA SER A 118 -6.89 -18.25 -18.25
C SER A 118 -7.02 -16.75 -17.95
N GLU A 119 -8.26 -16.24 -17.87
CA GLU A 119 -8.49 -14.82 -17.52
C GLU A 119 -7.84 -14.43 -16.20
N GLN A 120 -7.92 -15.29 -15.18
CA GLN A 120 -7.28 -15.03 -13.90
C GLN A 120 -5.74 -14.97 -14.01
N ALA A 121 -5.13 -15.83 -14.81
CA ALA A 121 -3.69 -15.78 -15.04
C ALA A 121 -3.28 -14.50 -15.77
N ARG A 122 -4.08 -14.03 -16.75
CA ARG A 122 -3.88 -12.73 -17.40
C ARG A 122 -4.01 -11.58 -16.41
N LYS A 123 -5.03 -11.60 -15.54
CA LYS A 123 -5.23 -10.59 -14.49
C LYS A 123 -4.04 -10.51 -13.53
N THR A 124 -3.53 -11.65 -13.08
CA THR A 124 -2.36 -11.69 -12.19
C THR A 124 -1.09 -11.22 -12.92
N ALA A 125 -0.88 -11.62 -14.17
CA ALA A 125 0.26 -11.17 -14.96
C ALA A 125 0.21 -9.66 -15.25
N PHE A 126 -0.97 -9.12 -15.53
CA PHE A 126 -1.16 -7.70 -15.76
C PHE A 126 -0.91 -6.89 -14.47
N LEU A 127 -1.39 -7.36 -13.31
CA LEU A 127 -1.10 -6.70 -12.03
C LEU A 127 0.41 -6.64 -11.73
N LYS A 128 1.13 -7.74 -11.96
CA LYS A 128 2.60 -7.76 -11.82
C LYS A 128 3.28 -6.79 -12.78
N TYR A 129 2.76 -6.65 -13.99
CA TYR A 129 3.25 -5.65 -14.93
C TYR A 129 3.01 -4.22 -14.42
N LEU A 130 1.82 -3.92 -13.90
CA LEU A 130 1.53 -2.61 -13.30
C LEU A 130 2.53 -2.28 -12.18
N ALA A 131 2.79 -3.24 -11.29
CA ALA A 131 3.75 -3.06 -10.19
C ALA A 131 5.19 -2.80 -10.67
N SER A 132 5.57 -3.34 -11.84
CA SER A 132 6.89 -3.09 -12.43
C SER A 132 6.99 -1.77 -13.21
N ALA A 133 5.86 -1.23 -13.66
CA ALA A 133 5.82 -0.07 -14.55
C ALA A 133 5.54 1.24 -13.80
N LEU A 134 4.89 1.16 -12.64
CA LEU A 134 4.37 2.31 -11.92
C LEU A 134 5.18 2.62 -10.68
N GLY A 135 4.90 3.78 -10.09
CA GLY A 135 5.45 4.16 -8.81
C GLY A 135 4.69 5.35 -8.24
N THR A 136 5.16 5.87 -7.11
CA THR A 136 4.48 6.99 -6.42
C THR A 136 4.40 8.24 -7.30
N ALA A 137 5.34 8.45 -8.23
CA ALA A 137 5.30 9.56 -9.19
C ALA A 137 4.10 9.45 -10.16
N SER A 138 3.80 8.24 -10.64
CA SER A 138 2.72 7.98 -11.59
C SER A 138 1.34 8.29 -11.02
N LEU A 139 1.15 8.10 -9.70
CA LEU A 139 -0.12 8.37 -9.02
C LEU A 139 -0.66 9.78 -9.28
N VAL A 140 0.22 10.77 -9.47
CA VAL A 140 -0.19 12.17 -9.71
C VAL A 140 -1.02 12.30 -10.98
N ALA A 141 -0.60 11.65 -12.07
CA ALA A 141 -1.28 11.74 -13.36
C ALA A 141 -2.61 10.98 -13.37
N ASP A 142 -2.73 9.93 -12.54
CA ASP A 142 -3.91 9.07 -12.47
C ASP A 142 -4.94 9.50 -11.42
N SER A 143 -4.71 10.63 -10.75
CA SER A 143 -5.54 11.09 -9.64
C SER A 143 -5.65 12.60 -9.60
N TYR A 144 -6.50 13.09 -8.71
CA TYR A 144 -6.71 14.53 -8.50
C TYR A 144 -6.85 14.85 -6.99
N PRO A 145 -6.51 16.08 -6.57
CA PRO A 145 -6.58 16.47 -5.17
C PRO A 145 -8.01 16.74 -4.70
N LEU A 146 -8.28 16.42 -3.45
CA LEU A 146 -9.62 16.49 -2.85
C LEU A 146 -9.77 17.66 -1.88
N ALA A 147 -11.02 18.06 -1.68
CA ALA A 147 -11.45 18.85 -0.52
C ALA A 147 -11.17 18.10 0.79
N VAL A 148 -10.85 18.85 1.84
CA VAL A 148 -10.59 18.32 3.18
C VAL A 148 -11.88 18.37 3.99
N ASN A 149 -12.72 17.36 3.77
CA ASN A 149 -13.95 17.13 4.53
C ASN A 149 -14.37 15.67 4.43
N ARG A 150 -15.33 15.25 5.26
CA ARG A 150 -15.85 13.87 5.32
C ARG A 150 -16.54 13.38 4.05
N GLY A 151 -17.14 14.29 3.27
CA GLY A 151 -17.80 13.92 2.03
C GLY A 151 -16.81 13.58 0.92
N ALA A 152 -15.61 14.17 0.98
CA ALA A 152 -14.55 13.98 -0.01
C ALA A 152 -13.53 12.91 0.42
N ILE A 153 -13.15 12.86 1.70
CA ILE A 153 -12.14 11.92 2.21
C ILE A 153 -12.86 10.73 2.87
N HIS A 154 -12.85 9.59 2.18
CA HIS A 154 -13.49 8.35 2.58
C HIS A 154 -12.64 7.13 2.18
N ALA A 155 -13.14 5.92 2.44
CA ALA A 155 -12.49 4.68 2.05
C ALA A 155 -12.16 4.67 0.54
N GLY A 156 -10.97 4.23 0.15
CA GLY A 156 -10.53 4.16 -1.26
C GLY A 156 -9.87 5.43 -1.79
N VAL A 157 -9.97 6.56 -1.07
CA VAL A 157 -9.05 7.70 -1.21
C VAL A 157 -7.67 7.25 -0.76
N PHE A 158 -6.62 7.86 -1.31
CA PHE A 158 -5.26 7.64 -0.84
C PHE A 158 -4.58 8.94 -0.43
N LEU A 159 -3.67 8.84 0.52
CA LEU A 159 -2.75 9.87 0.94
C LEU A 159 -1.40 9.59 0.29
N ARG A 160 -0.79 10.61 -0.30
CA ARG A 160 0.52 10.53 -0.94
C ARG A 160 1.48 11.51 -0.29
N SER A 161 2.73 11.14 -0.13
CA SER A 161 3.79 12.09 0.23
C SER A 161 4.15 13.00 -0.95
N ASP A 162 5.06 13.93 -0.72
CA ASP A 162 5.73 14.64 -1.81
C ASP A 162 6.59 13.72 -2.69
N GLN A 163 7.26 14.35 -3.66
CA GLN A 163 8.14 13.68 -4.61
C GLN A 163 9.48 13.24 -4.02
N GLU A 164 9.86 13.66 -2.82
CA GLU A 164 11.13 13.24 -2.21
C GLU A 164 10.96 12.02 -1.29
N SER A 165 9.81 11.92 -0.62
CA SER A 165 9.53 10.84 0.33
C SER A 165 8.99 9.57 -0.34
N HIS A 166 8.41 9.67 -1.55
CA HIS A 166 7.94 8.52 -2.34
C HIS A 166 7.08 7.49 -1.57
N HIS A 167 6.11 7.94 -0.78
CA HIS A 167 5.21 7.07 -0.02
C HIS A 167 3.74 7.33 -0.34
N SER A 168 2.93 6.30 -0.15
CA SER A 168 1.48 6.38 -0.26
C SER A 168 0.77 5.42 0.70
N TRP A 169 -0.44 5.80 1.08
CA TRP A 169 -1.31 5.08 2.00
C TRP A 169 -2.74 5.10 1.48
N THR A 170 -3.41 3.95 1.51
CA THR A 170 -4.85 3.87 1.28
C THR A 170 -5.59 4.26 2.54
N VAL A 171 -6.61 5.11 2.42
CA VAL A 171 -7.61 5.33 3.47
C VAL A 171 -8.58 4.16 3.47
N LYS A 172 -8.57 3.37 4.54
CA LYS A 172 -9.56 2.31 4.79
C LYS A 172 -10.81 2.86 5.45
N ASP A 173 -10.64 3.76 6.41
CA ASP A 173 -11.73 4.44 7.09
C ASP A 173 -11.25 5.74 7.77
N ILE A 174 -12.19 6.59 8.20
CA ILE A 174 -11.91 7.77 9.05
C ILE A 174 -12.72 7.64 10.34
N SER A 175 -12.02 7.48 11.48
CA SER A 175 -12.64 7.38 12.81
C SER A 175 -13.56 8.56 13.09
N ARG A 176 -14.53 8.44 14.01
CA ARG A 176 -15.39 9.57 14.42
C ARG A 176 -14.59 10.81 14.84
N THR A 177 -13.39 10.63 15.38
CA THR A 177 -12.48 11.70 15.82
C THR A 177 -11.61 12.28 14.71
N GLY A 178 -11.85 11.92 13.44
CA GLY A 178 -11.14 12.48 12.29
C GLY A 178 -9.77 11.85 12.01
N ILE A 179 -9.46 10.72 12.67
CA ILE A 179 -8.19 10.02 12.52
C ILE A 179 -8.33 8.95 11.42
N PRO A 180 -7.43 8.93 10.42
CA PRO A 180 -7.49 7.93 9.36
C PRO A 180 -7.01 6.56 9.86
N HIS A 181 -7.70 5.52 9.40
CA HIS A 181 -7.20 4.16 9.39
C HIS A 181 -6.59 3.90 8.01
N LEU A 182 -5.27 3.75 7.98
CA LEU A 182 -4.50 3.60 6.76
C LEU A 182 -4.04 2.15 6.56
N ILE A 183 -4.00 1.72 5.30
CA ILE A 183 -3.38 0.48 4.83
C ILE A 183 -2.30 0.84 3.81
N TYR A 184 -1.12 0.25 3.95
CA TYR A 184 0.01 0.61 3.10
C TYR A 184 1.01 -0.54 2.98
N ALA A 185 1.78 -0.54 1.90
CA ALA A 185 2.98 -1.35 1.75
C ALA A 185 4.22 -0.47 1.86
N THR A 186 5.41 -1.08 1.83
CA THR A 186 6.68 -0.39 2.03
C THR A 186 7.70 -0.80 0.96
N ARG A 187 8.90 -0.21 1.02
CA ARG A 187 10.06 -0.71 0.27
C ARG A 187 11.05 -1.36 1.25
N PRO A 188 11.61 -2.55 0.95
CA PRO A 188 11.44 -3.34 -0.28
C PRO A 188 9.99 -3.82 -0.44
N SER A 189 9.62 -4.11 -1.69
CA SER A 189 8.28 -4.63 -1.98
C SER A 189 8.13 -6.02 -1.36
N SER A 190 6.95 -6.30 -0.79
CA SER A 190 6.65 -7.61 -0.19
C SER A 190 5.16 -7.93 -0.33
N ALA A 191 4.76 -9.16 -0.04
CA ALA A 191 3.34 -9.50 0.07
C ALA A 191 2.71 -8.98 1.38
N LYS A 192 3.52 -8.51 2.32
CA LYS A 192 3.06 -8.00 3.60
C LYS A 192 2.68 -6.52 3.45
N MET A 193 1.48 -6.19 3.90
CA MET A 193 1.07 -4.81 4.11
C MET A 193 0.99 -4.50 5.60
N TYR A 194 0.80 -3.23 5.89
CA TYR A 194 0.83 -2.65 7.21
C TYR A 194 -0.42 -1.82 7.43
N SER A 195 -0.73 -1.58 8.70
CA SER A 195 -1.90 -0.82 9.07
C SER A 195 -1.60 0.11 10.23
N ARG A 196 -2.15 1.32 10.17
CA ARG A 196 -1.97 2.33 11.22
C ARG A 196 -3.24 3.15 11.41
N LYS A 197 -3.50 3.60 12.64
CA LYS A 197 -4.66 4.44 12.96
C LYS A 197 -4.21 5.85 13.36
N GLU A 198 -3.43 6.46 12.48
CA GLU A 198 -2.90 7.80 12.68
C GLU A 198 -2.45 8.40 11.34
N PHE A 199 -2.32 9.74 11.33
CA PHE A 199 -1.65 10.43 10.23
C PHE A 199 -0.14 10.08 10.23
N PRO A 200 0.48 9.91 9.04
CA PRO A 200 1.92 9.91 8.93
C PRO A 200 2.53 11.20 9.49
N SER A 201 3.80 11.13 9.92
CA SER A 201 4.49 12.31 10.40
C SER A 201 4.65 13.33 9.28
N MET A 202 4.62 14.61 9.67
CA MET A 202 4.62 15.71 8.70
C MET A 202 5.88 15.74 7.85
N GLU A 203 7.04 15.37 8.41
CA GLU A 203 8.31 15.24 7.71
C GLU A 203 8.26 14.18 6.59
N PHE A 204 7.48 13.11 6.77
CA PHE A 204 7.29 12.09 5.75
C PHE A 204 6.30 12.51 4.67
N LEU A 205 5.26 13.26 5.02
CA LEU A 205 4.28 13.75 4.04
C LEU A 205 4.86 14.88 3.20
N PHE A 206 5.60 15.80 3.83
CA PHE A 206 6.14 17.03 3.26
C PHE A 206 7.58 17.26 3.75
N LYS A 207 8.52 16.50 3.19
CA LYS A 207 9.95 16.67 3.41
C LYS A 207 10.38 18.08 2.98
N ASN A 208 11.40 18.61 3.68
CA ASN A 208 11.92 19.98 3.49
C ASN A 208 10.87 21.10 3.64
N ASN A 209 9.78 20.84 4.35
CA ASN A 209 8.74 21.82 4.66
C ASN A 209 8.12 22.47 3.40
N ASN A 210 8.12 21.77 2.26
CA ASN A 210 7.62 22.31 1.01
C ASN A 210 6.11 22.03 0.85
N ALA A 211 5.29 22.77 1.60
CA ALA A 211 3.83 22.65 1.61
C ALA A 211 3.20 22.87 0.22
N ALA A 212 3.93 23.59 -0.63
CA ALA A 212 3.51 24.01 -1.96
C ALA A 212 3.68 22.94 -3.04
N VAL A 213 4.19 21.74 -2.73
CA VAL A 213 4.28 20.65 -3.71
C VAL A 213 2.86 20.13 -3.99
N ARG A 214 2.27 20.64 -5.09
CA ARG A 214 0.89 20.41 -5.60
C ARG A 214 0.50 18.95 -5.90
N ASN A 215 1.23 17.99 -5.37
CA ASN A 215 1.15 16.57 -5.71
C ASN A 215 1.07 15.66 -4.48
N ALA A 216 1.31 16.17 -3.27
CA ALA A 216 1.13 15.43 -2.01
C ALA A 216 -0.32 15.52 -1.49
N GLY A 217 -0.61 14.86 -0.37
CA GLY A 217 -1.88 14.95 0.32
C GLY A 217 -2.93 13.94 -0.17
N PHE A 218 -4.20 14.21 0.13
CA PHE A 218 -5.33 13.34 -0.20
C PHE A 218 -5.74 13.45 -1.65
N ARG A 219 -5.85 12.30 -2.32
CA ARG A 219 -6.14 12.19 -3.75
C ARG A 219 -7.09 11.05 -4.04
N MET A 220 -7.86 11.19 -5.11
CA MET A 220 -8.76 10.16 -5.62
C MET A 220 -8.37 9.76 -7.04
N PHE A 221 -8.51 8.46 -7.35
CA PHE A 221 -8.31 7.96 -8.70
C PHE A 221 -9.30 8.56 -9.69
N ARG A 222 -8.81 8.80 -10.90
CA ARG A 222 -9.62 9.07 -12.09
C ARG A 222 -10.20 7.75 -12.60
N THR A 223 -11.45 7.77 -13.05
CA THR A 223 -11.96 6.68 -13.91
C THR A 223 -11.30 6.78 -15.29
N PRO A 224 -11.34 5.71 -16.12
CA PRO A 224 -10.78 5.74 -17.47
C PRO A 224 -11.27 6.92 -18.32
N GLU A 225 -12.55 7.28 -18.20
CA GLU A 225 -13.19 8.38 -18.92
C GLU A 225 -12.71 9.75 -18.42
N GLN A 226 -12.23 9.81 -17.17
CA GLN A 226 -11.76 11.02 -16.52
C GLN A 226 -10.26 11.29 -16.70
N LEU A 227 -9.48 10.34 -17.22
CA LEU A 227 -8.01 10.49 -17.33
C LEU A 227 -7.58 11.73 -18.13
N LYS A 228 -8.39 12.15 -19.10
CA LYS A 228 -8.11 13.32 -19.95
C LYS A 228 -8.79 14.60 -19.50
N LEU A 229 -9.61 14.55 -18.44
CA LEU A 229 -10.34 15.70 -17.93
C LEU A 229 -9.46 16.51 -16.97
N PRO A 230 -9.51 17.84 -17.00
CA PRO A 230 -8.75 18.65 -16.06
C PRO A 230 -9.25 18.45 -14.62
N ASP A 231 -8.38 18.62 -13.62
CA ASP A 231 -8.70 18.37 -12.21
C ASP A 231 -9.95 19.11 -11.73
N TRP A 232 -10.19 20.35 -12.16
CA TRP A 232 -11.33 21.17 -11.73
C TRP A 232 -12.70 20.64 -12.15
N GLN A 233 -12.76 19.66 -13.07
CA GLN A 233 -13.99 18.97 -13.44
C GLN A 233 -14.25 17.74 -12.56
N MET A 234 -13.32 17.36 -11.69
CA MET A 234 -13.45 16.15 -10.89
C MET A 234 -14.34 16.36 -9.66
N PRO A 235 -15.14 15.36 -9.27
CA PRO A 235 -15.98 15.44 -8.08
C PRO A 235 -15.14 15.72 -6.84
N ASN A 236 -15.57 16.68 -6.01
CA ASN A 236 -14.89 17.08 -4.77
C ASN A 236 -13.46 17.62 -4.96
N TYR A 237 -13.08 18.04 -6.17
CA TYR A 237 -11.79 18.67 -6.42
C TYR A 237 -11.58 19.90 -5.53
N SER A 238 -10.40 20.02 -4.93
CA SER A 238 -9.98 21.22 -4.21
C SER A 238 -8.47 21.27 -4.06
N LEU A 239 -7.94 22.50 -3.98
CA LEU A 239 -6.55 22.77 -3.64
C LEU A 239 -6.36 23.23 -2.19
N GLU A 240 -7.42 23.25 -1.37
CA GLU A 240 -7.38 23.82 -0.02
C GLU A 240 -6.33 23.16 0.89
N GLN A 241 -6.07 21.86 0.71
CA GLN A 241 -5.09 21.13 1.51
C GLN A 241 -3.65 21.67 1.34
N TYR A 242 -3.37 22.34 0.22
CA TYR A 242 -2.08 22.96 -0.07
C TYR A 242 -1.94 24.37 0.52
N GLN A 243 -3.02 24.91 1.07
CA GLN A 243 -3.04 26.22 1.74
C GLN A 243 -2.88 26.08 3.26
N ILE A 244 -2.95 24.86 3.80
CA ILE A 244 -2.81 24.59 5.21
C ILE A 244 -1.31 24.61 5.58
N PRO A 245 -0.87 25.41 6.58
CA PRO A 245 0.52 25.39 7.02
C PRO A 245 0.94 24.00 7.50
N ILE A 246 2.14 23.53 7.10
CA ILE A 246 2.64 22.19 7.45
C ILE A 246 2.64 21.96 8.97
N THR A 247 3.07 22.96 9.74
CA THR A 247 3.17 22.89 11.20
C THR A 247 1.83 22.59 11.88
N THR A 248 0.72 22.95 11.24
CA THR A 248 -0.65 22.75 11.75
C THR A 248 -1.48 21.82 10.86
N TRP A 249 -0.87 21.16 9.87
CA TRP A 249 -1.61 20.43 8.85
C TRP A 249 -2.36 19.24 9.42
N LYS A 250 -1.68 18.38 10.21
CA LYS A 250 -2.31 17.23 10.88
C LYS A 250 -3.51 17.68 11.72
N ASP A 251 -3.35 18.73 12.52
CA ASP A 251 -4.38 19.23 13.42
C ASP A 251 -5.55 19.86 12.65
N THR A 252 -5.27 20.65 11.62
CA THR A 252 -6.30 21.30 10.78
C THR A 252 -7.11 20.27 10.01
N VAL A 253 -6.44 19.27 9.41
CA VAL A 253 -7.11 18.21 8.66
C VAL A 253 -7.93 17.33 9.60
N ASN A 254 -7.38 16.91 10.74
CA ASN A 254 -8.13 16.20 11.76
C ASN A 254 -9.38 16.98 12.17
N MET A 255 -9.24 18.27 12.48
CA MET A 255 -10.36 19.14 12.87
C MET A 255 -11.45 19.22 11.80
N LYS A 256 -11.07 19.24 10.52
CA LYS A 256 -12.03 19.24 9.38
C LYS A 256 -12.69 17.87 9.16
N LEU A 257 -12.07 16.78 9.60
CA LEU A 257 -12.57 15.42 9.41
C LEU A 257 -13.33 14.88 10.64
N ARG A 258 -13.15 15.44 11.83
CA ARG A 258 -13.79 14.93 13.06
C ARG A 258 -15.29 15.25 13.10
N LEU A 259 -16.06 14.32 13.65
CA LEU A 259 -17.47 14.47 14.04
C LEU A 259 -17.62 14.67 15.55
N ALA A 260 -16.58 14.33 16.30
CA ALA A 260 -16.50 14.51 17.74
C ALA A 260 -15.05 14.78 18.15
N GLU A 261 -14.87 15.45 19.28
CA GLU A 261 -13.55 15.57 19.92
C GLU A 261 -13.02 14.20 20.33
N GLU A 262 -11.71 14.01 20.22
CA GLU A 262 -11.03 12.85 20.79
C GLU A 262 -10.83 13.07 22.29
N THR A 263 -11.37 12.18 23.10
CA THR A 263 -11.13 12.20 24.54
C THR A 263 -9.67 11.85 24.86
N ALA A 264 -9.20 12.23 26.05
CA ALA A 264 -7.86 11.89 26.49
C ALA A 264 -7.64 10.36 26.55
N GLU A 265 -8.66 9.59 26.97
CA GLU A 265 -8.61 8.12 26.97
C GLU A 265 -8.51 7.54 25.56
N GLU A 266 -9.36 7.98 24.63
CA GLU A 266 -9.32 7.54 23.23
C GLU A 266 -7.95 7.83 22.60
N ARG A 267 -7.40 9.02 22.85
CA ARG A 267 -6.08 9.40 22.35
C ARG A 267 -4.98 8.51 22.92
N ILE A 268 -4.97 8.29 24.24
CA ILE A 268 -3.93 7.47 24.89
C ILE A 268 -4.02 6.03 24.37
N ASP A 269 -5.20 5.41 24.35
CA ASP A 269 -5.36 4.03 23.90
C ASP A 269 -4.95 3.86 22.43
N ARG A 270 -5.30 4.82 21.58
CA ARG A 270 -4.91 4.82 20.16
C ARG A 270 -3.40 4.93 19.97
N VAL A 271 -2.76 5.97 20.53
CA VAL A 271 -1.31 6.18 20.36
C VAL A 271 -0.51 5.04 21.00
N LEU A 272 -0.99 4.49 22.12
CA LEU A 272 -0.40 3.30 22.76
C LEU A 272 -0.50 2.07 21.85
N THR A 273 -1.65 1.84 21.23
CA THR A 273 -1.88 0.74 20.28
C THR A 273 -1.04 0.89 19.02
N ASP A 274 -0.91 2.10 18.47
CA ASP A 274 -0.08 2.39 17.31
C ASP A 274 1.42 2.19 17.64
N ALA A 275 1.90 2.66 18.81
CA ALA A 275 3.26 2.43 19.26
C ALA A 275 3.58 0.93 19.44
N CYS A 276 2.64 0.17 20.00
CA CYS A 276 2.74 -1.27 20.11
C CYS A 276 2.84 -1.93 18.73
N SER A 277 1.94 -1.57 17.82
CA SER A 277 1.90 -2.12 16.46
C SER A 277 3.20 -1.81 15.71
N GLY A 278 3.66 -0.55 15.75
CA GLY A 278 4.93 -0.14 15.13
C GLY A 278 6.15 -0.88 15.69
N THR A 279 6.14 -1.21 16.98
CA THR A 279 7.21 -2.02 17.59
C THR A 279 7.18 -3.46 17.09
N HIS A 280 6.01 -4.08 16.94
CA HIS A 280 5.89 -5.42 16.35
C HIS A 280 6.22 -5.43 14.85
N GLU A 281 5.88 -4.38 14.12
CA GLU A 281 6.29 -4.22 12.72
C GLU A 281 7.82 -4.20 12.59
N ARG A 282 8.51 -3.51 13.52
CA ARG A 282 9.96 -3.47 13.59
C ARG A 282 10.61 -4.85 13.73
N ILE A 283 10.00 -5.79 14.46
CA ILE A 283 10.49 -7.18 14.56
C ILE A 283 10.65 -7.78 13.16
N GLY A 284 9.62 -7.63 12.32
CA GLY A 284 9.64 -8.14 10.95
C GLY A 284 10.78 -7.53 10.12
N PHE A 285 10.96 -6.21 10.19
CA PHE A 285 12.03 -5.51 9.45
C PHE A 285 13.43 -5.89 9.92
N VAL A 286 13.63 -6.06 11.24
CA VAL A 286 14.92 -6.50 11.78
C VAL A 286 15.19 -7.96 11.38
N GLN A 287 14.19 -8.82 11.42
CA GLN A 287 14.36 -10.22 11.03
C GLN A 287 14.71 -10.35 9.54
N GLU A 288 14.02 -9.61 8.66
CA GLU A 288 14.32 -9.59 7.23
C GLU A 288 15.76 -9.17 6.94
N ALA A 289 16.26 -8.12 7.63
CA ALA A 289 17.66 -7.70 7.53
C ALA A 289 18.64 -8.81 7.93
N LEU A 290 18.35 -9.54 9.01
CA LEU A 290 19.17 -10.66 9.48
C LEU A 290 19.14 -11.83 8.49
N ASP A 291 17.99 -12.11 7.88
CA ASP A 291 17.87 -13.15 6.85
C ASP A 291 18.72 -12.81 5.62
N PHE A 292 18.77 -11.53 5.22
CA PHE A 292 19.69 -11.06 4.16
C PHE A 292 21.16 -11.21 4.56
N GLN A 293 21.53 -10.93 5.81
CA GLN A 293 22.90 -11.15 6.28
C GLN A 293 23.29 -12.64 6.18
N VAL A 294 22.42 -13.54 6.64
CA VAL A 294 22.65 -14.99 6.56
C VAL A 294 22.85 -15.43 5.11
N LYS A 295 22.05 -14.89 4.18
CA LYS A 295 22.19 -15.15 2.75
C LYS A 295 23.51 -14.62 2.21
N ALA A 296 23.89 -13.38 2.54
CA ALA A 296 25.15 -12.79 2.12
C ALA A 296 26.35 -13.63 2.60
N ASP A 297 26.34 -14.06 3.85
CA ASP A 297 27.37 -14.93 4.43
C ASP A 297 27.47 -16.27 3.69
N ALA A 298 26.34 -16.89 3.36
CA ALA A 298 26.30 -18.13 2.58
C ALA A 298 26.85 -17.97 1.14
N GLU A 299 26.78 -16.75 0.59
CA GLU A 299 27.36 -16.38 -0.71
C GLU A 299 28.82 -15.91 -0.60
N GLY A 300 29.43 -15.95 0.59
CA GLY A 300 30.79 -15.48 0.84
C GLY A 300 30.94 -13.95 0.85
N ARG A 301 29.84 -13.20 0.97
CA ARG A 301 29.82 -11.74 1.08
C ARG A 301 29.73 -11.33 2.54
N TYR A 302 30.71 -10.54 3.00
CA TYR A 302 30.71 -10.03 4.38
C TYR A 302 29.73 -8.87 4.61
N CYS A 303 29.43 -8.09 3.55
CA CYS A 303 28.55 -6.93 3.59
C CYS A 303 27.30 -7.15 2.74
N LEU A 304 26.19 -6.54 3.17
CA LEU A 304 25.03 -6.33 2.32
C LEU A 304 25.42 -5.45 1.13
N SER A 305 24.80 -5.69 -0.02
CA SER A 305 24.87 -4.78 -1.16
C SER A 305 24.16 -3.47 -0.84
N ALA A 306 24.46 -2.40 -1.59
CA ALA A 306 23.81 -1.09 -1.39
C ALA A 306 22.27 -1.17 -1.45
N LEU A 307 21.72 -2.02 -2.32
CA LEU A 307 20.27 -2.23 -2.42
C LEU A 307 19.74 -2.96 -1.19
N GLU A 308 20.35 -4.08 -0.81
CA GLU A 308 19.96 -4.85 0.39
C GLU A 308 20.06 -3.98 1.66
N TYR A 309 21.07 -3.11 1.74
CA TYR A 309 21.25 -2.16 2.83
C TYR A 309 20.12 -1.12 2.85
N ASP A 310 19.87 -0.44 1.74
CA ASP A 310 18.81 0.59 1.65
C ASP A 310 17.45 0.00 2.03
N ASP A 311 17.14 -1.18 1.48
CA ASP A 311 15.89 -1.92 1.71
C ASP A 311 15.73 -2.35 3.18
N SER A 312 16.80 -2.82 3.81
CA SER A 312 16.76 -3.40 5.16
C SER A 312 17.05 -2.39 6.29
N SER A 313 17.44 -1.18 5.93
CA SER A 313 17.69 -0.10 6.89
C SER A 313 16.38 0.38 7.55
N THR A 314 16.45 0.75 8.83
CA THR A 314 15.28 1.24 9.59
C THR A 314 15.39 2.67 10.15
N PRO A 315 16.31 3.57 9.77
CA PRO A 315 16.47 4.86 10.46
C PRO A 315 15.20 5.71 10.42
N SER A 316 14.53 5.75 9.28
CA SER A 316 13.29 6.50 9.08
C SER A 316 12.12 5.85 9.85
N ARG A 317 12.09 4.52 9.93
CA ARG A 317 11.09 3.74 10.67
C ARG A 317 11.25 3.92 12.18
N ASP A 318 12.50 3.89 12.66
CA ASP A 318 12.87 4.05 14.06
C ASP A 318 12.61 5.49 14.54
N ALA A 319 12.84 6.48 13.68
CA ALA A 319 12.44 7.87 13.95
C ALA A 319 10.92 8.00 14.16
N ARG A 320 10.11 7.38 13.30
CA ARG A 320 8.64 7.40 13.48
C ARG A 320 8.20 6.71 14.77
N LEU A 321 8.79 5.55 15.07
CA LEU A 321 8.47 4.82 16.29
C LEU A 321 8.79 5.67 17.53
N ARG A 322 9.93 6.38 17.52
CA ARG A 322 10.28 7.37 18.56
C ARG A 322 9.23 8.47 18.66
N ASP A 323 8.78 9.04 17.55
CA ASP A 323 7.78 10.10 17.56
C ASP A 323 6.45 9.63 18.18
N SER A 324 6.02 8.39 17.91
CA SER A 324 4.84 7.78 18.55
C SER A 324 5.01 7.68 20.07
N PHE A 325 6.20 7.30 20.57
CA PHE A 325 6.47 7.27 22.01
C PHE A 325 6.48 8.66 22.65
N VAL A 326 7.06 9.65 21.97
CA VAL A 326 7.04 11.04 22.43
C VAL A 326 5.60 11.58 22.44
N GLU A 327 4.78 11.26 21.45
CA GLU A 327 3.36 11.63 21.44
C GLU A 327 2.60 10.95 22.60
N LEU A 328 2.88 9.68 22.88
CA LEU A 328 2.27 8.93 23.97
C LEU A 328 2.60 9.54 25.34
N ASP A 329 3.88 9.84 25.59
CA ASP A 329 4.33 10.48 26.83
C ASP A 329 3.63 11.83 27.04
N ARG A 330 3.50 12.64 25.97
CA ARG A 330 2.79 13.93 26.00
C ARG A 330 1.29 13.75 26.27
N ALA A 331 0.65 12.76 25.65
CA ALA A 331 -0.77 12.49 25.84
C ALA A 331 -1.07 12.07 27.30
N ILE A 332 -0.25 11.18 27.87
CA ILE A 332 -0.34 10.75 29.27
C ILE A 332 -0.11 11.93 30.22
N ALA A 333 0.95 12.71 30.00
CA ALA A 333 1.27 13.87 30.84
C ALA A 333 0.14 14.91 30.84
N LYS A 334 -0.41 15.21 29.66
CA LYS A 334 -1.55 16.13 29.51
C LYS A 334 -2.78 15.63 30.26
N ALA A 335 -3.15 14.35 30.08
CA ALA A 335 -4.30 13.77 30.77
C ALA A 335 -4.16 13.86 32.30
N ARG A 336 -2.96 13.54 32.83
CA ARG A 336 -2.65 13.67 34.26
C ARG A 336 -2.75 15.11 34.76
N SER A 337 -2.19 16.08 34.01
CA SER A 337 -2.28 17.50 34.39
C SER A 337 -3.72 18.04 34.39
N GLN A 338 -4.61 17.42 33.61
CA GLN A 338 -6.03 17.76 33.54
C GLN A 338 -6.89 16.98 34.54
N GLY A 339 -6.29 16.12 35.38
CA GLY A 339 -7.01 15.30 36.35
C GLY A 339 -7.92 14.24 35.71
N VAL A 340 -7.63 13.83 34.47
CA VAL A 340 -8.40 12.78 33.79
C VAL A 340 -8.17 11.45 34.51
N ILE A 341 -9.26 10.81 34.94
CA ILE A 341 -9.25 9.46 35.48
C ILE A 341 -9.44 8.49 34.32
N LEU A 342 -8.40 7.68 34.03
CA LEU A 342 -8.48 6.65 33.00
C LEU A 342 -9.28 5.45 33.53
N ASN A 343 -10.00 4.77 32.64
CA ASN A 343 -10.64 3.50 32.98
C ASN A 343 -9.58 2.48 33.44
N PRO A 344 -9.93 1.53 34.33
CA PRO A 344 -8.94 0.65 34.97
C PRO A 344 -8.09 -0.18 33.99
N SER A 345 -8.67 -0.59 32.87
CA SER A 345 -7.97 -1.38 31.85
C SER A 345 -6.89 -0.54 31.15
N LEU A 346 -7.24 0.67 30.71
CA LEU A 346 -6.28 1.59 30.09
C LEU A 346 -5.21 2.04 31.08
N GLN A 347 -5.61 2.33 32.32
CA GLN A 347 -4.68 2.70 33.40
C GLN A 347 -3.62 1.61 33.61
N ALA A 348 -4.01 0.33 33.66
CA ALA A 348 -3.08 -0.78 33.82
C ALA A 348 -2.07 -0.87 32.65
N LYS A 349 -2.50 -0.62 31.40
CA LYS A 349 -1.58 -0.59 30.25
C LYS A 349 -0.61 0.60 30.36
N VAL A 350 -1.10 1.78 30.75
CA VAL A 350 -0.28 2.98 30.97
C VAL A 350 0.75 2.74 32.07
N ASP A 351 0.37 2.12 33.18
CA ASP A 351 1.27 1.85 34.30
C ASP A 351 2.38 0.89 33.90
N GLN A 352 2.07 -0.15 33.10
CA GLN A 352 3.09 -1.04 32.54
C GLN A 352 4.02 -0.32 31.55
N TYR A 353 3.48 0.55 30.68
CA TYR A 353 4.28 1.37 29.77
C TYR A 353 5.23 2.32 30.52
N MET A 354 4.80 2.90 31.64
CA MET A 354 5.59 3.84 32.42
C MET A 354 6.75 3.17 33.19
N GLN A 355 6.77 1.84 33.32
CA GLN A 355 7.88 1.08 33.92
C GLN A 355 9.05 0.93 32.93
N LYS A 356 9.66 2.06 32.54
CA LYS A 356 10.71 2.11 31.51
C LYS A 356 12.07 1.54 31.95
N GLU A 357 12.36 1.54 33.25
CA GLU A 357 13.65 1.14 33.83
C GLU A 357 13.62 -0.25 34.50
N ASN A 358 12.44 -0.83 34.73
CA ASN A 358 12.36 -2.11 35.43
C ASN A 358 12.98 -3.21 34.57
N SER A 359 14.10 -3.77 35.02
CA SER A 359 14.73 -4.99 34.50
C SER A 359 13.95 -6.26 34.89
N GLY A 360 12.93 -6.12 35.75
CA GLY A 360 12.01 -7.20 36.10
C GLY A 360 11.22 -7.62 34.87
N TYR A 361 11.58 -8.77 34.32
CA TYR A 361 10.84 -9.45 33.27
C TYR A 361 9.36 -9.57 33.67
N LEU A 362 8.49 -8.75 33.05
CA LEU A 362 7.03 -8.87 33.21
C LEU A 362 6.46 -10.09 32.45
N GLY A 363 7.30 -10.80 31.71
CA GLY A 363 6.93 -11.95 30.91
C GLY A 363 6.11 -11.64 29.68
N ALA A 364 5.73 -12.70 28.95
CA ALA A 364 4.80 -12.64 27.83
C ALA A 364 3.40 -12.10 28.22
N GLY A 365 3.12 -11.98 29.52
CA GLY A 365 1.87 -11.40 30.04
C GLY A 365 1.83 -9.87 30.09
N ALA A 366 2.95 -9.18 29.81
CA ALA A 366 2.97 -7.73 29.73
C ALA A 366 2.13 -7.23 28.53
N TYR A 367 1.49 -6.08 28.68
CA TYR A 367 0.88 -5.37 27.57
C TYR A 367 1.96 -5.09 26.51
N CYS A 368 1.73 -5.61 25.31
CA CYS A 368 2.66 -5.48 24.19
C CYS A 368 4.08 -5.99 24.51
N ALA A 369 4.19 -7.23 24.98
CA ALA A 369 5.48 -7.89 25.14
C ALA A 369 6.16 -8.10 23.77
N ILE A 370 7.41 -7.66 23.65
CA ILE A 370 8.18 -7.65 22.40
C ILE A 370 9.26 -8.74 22.48
N GLU A 371 8.98 -9.92 21.92
CA GLU A 371 10.02 -10.95 21.74
C GLU A 371 10.91 -10.56 20.56
N TYR A 372 11.99 -9.83 20.85
CA TYR A 372 12.87 -9.32 19.80
C TYR A 372 13.88 -10.38 19.32
N LYS A 373 14.15 -11.41 20.13
CA LYS A 373 14.87 -12.63 19.76
C LYS A 373 14.34 -13.79 20.62
N ARG A 374 14.54 -15.03 20.18
CA ARG A 374 14.01 -16.24 20.85
C ARG A 374 14.28 -16.21 22.36
N GLY A 375 13.21 -16.17 23.15
CA GLY A 375 13.25 -16.19 24.62
C GLY A 375 13.70 -14.89 25.29
N ALA A 376 13.95 -13.81 24.55
CA ALA A 376 14.29 -12.51 25.11
C ALA A 376 13.24 -11.46 24.75
N TYR A 377 12.76 -10.75 25.77
CA TYR A 377 11.63 -9.85 25.66
C TYR A 377 11.98 -8.45 26.14
N LEU A 378 11.31 -7.47 25.54
CA LEU A 378 11.25 -6.09 26.02
C LEU A 378 9.80 -5.71 26.27
N THR A 379 9.56 -4.88 27.29
CA THR A 379 8.28 -4.20 27.43
C THR A 379 8.22 -3.01 26.46
N LEU A 380 7.01 -2.57 26.12
CA LEU A 380 6.85 -1.36 25.31
C LEU A 380 7.51 -0.12 25.94
N GLY A 381 7.50 -0.03 27.29
CA GLY A 381 8.18 1.03 28.03
C GLY A 381 9.70 1.00 27.88
N GLN A 382 10.32 -0.19 27.90
CA GLN A 382 11.75 -0.35 27.65
C GLN A 382 12.11 0.02 26.21
N VAL A 383 11.32 -0.40 25.22
CA VAL A 383 11.54 0.00 23.81
C VAL A 383 11.39 1.51 23.65
N SER A 384 10.41 2.14 24.31
CA SER A 384 10.24 3.59 24.34
C SER A 384 11.49 4.30 24.84
N LYS A 385 12.04 3.86 25.98
CA LYS A 385 13.29 4.39 26.52
C LYS A 385 14.44 4.25 25.53
N LEU A 386 14.68 3.04 25.01
CA LEU A 386 15.79 2.77 24.09
C LEU A 386 15.66 3.58 22.79
N SER A 387 14.44 3.79 22.30
CA SER A 387 14.16 4.59 21.11
C SER A 387 14.42 6.08 21.35
N VAL A 388 13.92 6.63 22.47
CA VAL A 388 14.12 8.03 22.85
C VAL A 388 15.59 8.33 23.16
N ASP A 389 16.29 7.41 23.83
CA ASP A 389 17.72 7.49 24.14
C ASP A 389 18.60 7.22 22.90
N LYS A 390 18.00 7.02 21.71
CA LYS A 390 18.68 6.74 20.43
C LYS A 390 19.62 5.53 20.50
N ARG A 391 19.25 4.51 21.29
CA ARG A 391 19.98 3.25 21.41
C ARG A 391 19.58 2.20 20.37
N LEU A 392 18.43 2.34 19.72
CA LEU A 392 18.06 1.48 18.60
C LEU A 392 18.93 1.80 17.39
N SER A 393 19.58 0.78 16.83
CA SER A 393 20.30 0.93 15.56
C SER A 393 19.41 0.60 14.36
N GLY A 394 19.47 1.47 13.35
CA GLY A 394 18.81 1.27 12.06
C GLY A 394 19.69 0.65 10.97
N ASP A 395 20.97 0.39 11.28
CA ASP A 395 21.94 -0.19 10.34
C ASP A 395 21.68 -1.70 10.18
N PRO A 396 21.40 -2.22 8.97
CA PRO A 396 21.12 -3.62 8.72
C PRO A 396 22.34 -4.53 8.78
N ASN A 397 23.56 -4.02 8.97
CA ASN A 397 24.77 -4.81 9.21
C ASN A 397 25.02 -5.12 10.70
N GLU A 398 24.20 -4.56 11.59
CA GLU A 398 24.33 -4.76 13.04
C GLU A 398 23.77 -6.10 13.51
N THR A 399 24.19 -6.54 14.69
CA THR A 399 23.59 -7.70 15.35
C THR A 399 22.21 -7.37 15.92
N ILE A 400 21.40 -8.40 16.14
CA ILE A 400 20.06 -8.26 16.72
C ILE A 400 20.06 -7.49 18.06
N ASP A 401 21.08 -7.68 18.90
CA ASP A 401 21.18 -7.00 20.20
C ASP A 401 21.48 -5.51 20.05
N VAL A 402 22.33 -5.12 19.09
CA VAL A 402 22.61 -3.70 18.80
C VAL A 402 21.40 -3.04 18.12
N ARG A 403 20.75 -3.74 17.18
CA ARG A 403 19.50 -3.28 16.53
C ARG A 403 18.42 -2.96 17.56
N TRP A 404 18.36 -3.68 18.67
CA TRP A 404 17.38 -3.48 19.75
C TRP A 404 17.94 -2.72 20.95
N GLY A 405 19.12 -2.11 20.83
CA GLY A 405 19.73 -1.29 21.87
C GLY A 405 20.10 -2.04 23.15
N GLN A 406 20.19 -3.37 23.10
CA GLN A 406 20.61 -4.23 24.20
C GLN A 406 22.14 -4.34 24.30
N ALA A 407 22.84 -4.06 23.21
CA ALA A 407 24.29 -3.89 23.15
C ALA A 407 24.65 -2.53 22.53
N TYR A 408 25.89 -2.10 22.71
CA TYR A 408 26.42 -0.91 22.05
C TYR A 408 27.02 -1.29 20.69
N GLY A 409 26.73 -0.48 19.67
CA GLY A 409 27.37 -0.53 18.36
C GLY A 409 28.43 0.57 18.17
N PRO A 410 29.06 0.64 16.99
CA PRO A 410 28.88 -0.29 15.88
C PRO A 410 29.56 -1.65 16.14
N THR A 411 29.00 -2.72 15.56
CA THR A 411 29.70 -4.02 15.46
C THR A 411 30.85 -3.95 14.45
N ASP A 412 31.76 -4.94 14.49
CA ASP A 412 32.86 -5.04 13.50
C ASP A 412 32.35 -5.11 12.06
N ARG A 413 31.20 -5.77 11.83
CA ARG A 413 30.56 -5.82 10.52
C ARG A 413 30.08 -4.44 10.09
N SER A 414 29.26 -3.77 10.90
CA SER A 414 28.78 -2.41 10.64
C SER A 414 29.94 -1.42 10.39
N ALA A 415 31.01 -1.49 11.19
CA ALA A 415 32.17 -0.62 11.03
C ALA A 415 32.94 -0.82 9.71
N ARG A 416 32.85 -2.01 9.08
CA ARG A 416 33.53 -2.36 7.83
C ARG A 416 32.62 -2.34 6.60
N CYS A 417 31.31 -2.29 6.80
CA CYS A 417 30.29 -2.36 5.76
C CYS A 417 29.48 -1.05 5.72
N PRO A 418 29.97 -0.01 5.02
CA PRO A 418 29.32 1.29 4.94
C PRO A 418 28.03 1.28 4.12
#